data_AF-A0A8T2UND4-F1
#
_entry.id   AF-A0A8T2UND4-F1
#
_cell.length_a   1.000
_cell.length_b   1.000
_cell.length_c   1.000
_cell.angle_alpha   90.00
_cell.angle_beta   90.00
_cell.angle_gamma   90.00
#
_symmetry.space_group_name_H-M   'P 1'
#
loop_
_entity.id
_entity.type
_entity.pdbx_description
1 polymer ?
#
loop_
_entity_poly.entity_id
_entity_poly.type
_entity_poly.pdbx_seq_one_letter_code
_entity_poly.pdbx_strand_id
1 'polypeptide(L)'
;MSMNRSIETHYQASQVMERILTQCHLCFVKATIVPPATKKVVKGLVFCYTLSLVAFLSVSIAGYWAFGNAVKGIVFDNMRPLVPTWLYILSNALACLQLIVITVVYLQPLFAKYEGLVIDAKKGQFSPRNAFVRILGRSLFVSVAILIAAMVPFFSDFSALMGAFAFIPLCIVLPSIFYLSVFRKASRLSWTYIVNIVIPVVFSIAIIIGIIAALHQIALDIHTYRIFPSS
;
A
#
# COMPACT_ATOMS: atom_id res chain seq x y z
N MET A 1 -34.24 -18.60 -17.76
CA MET A 1 -33.35 -17.65 -18.48
C MET A 1 -32.68 -16.61 -17.58
N SER A 2 -33.27 -16.20 -16.44
CA SER A 2 -32.66 -15.27 -15.48
C SER A 2 -31.49 -15.88 -14.67
N MET A 3 -31.54 -17.18 -14.37
CA MET A 3 -30.52 -17.87 -13.56
C MET A 3 -29.17 -17.99 -14.27
N ASN A 4 -29.17 -18.32 -15.57
CA ASN A 4 -27.94 -18.43 -16.36
C ASN A 4 -27.20 -17.08 -16.50
N ARG A 5 -27.98 -16.00 -16.58
CA ARG A 5 -27.47 -14.63 -16.68
C ARG A 5 -26.89 -14.13 -15.36
N SER A 6 -27.38 -14.62 -14.21
CA SER A 6 -26.81 -14.35 -12.88
C SER A 6 -25.45 -15.02 -12.74
N ILE A 7 -25.32 -16.27 -13.18
CA ILE A 7 -24.08 -17.04 -13.16
C ILE A 7 -23.02 -16.39 -14.05
N GLU A 8 -23.38 -15.92 -15.24
CA GLU A 8 -22.48 -15.16 -16.12
C GLU A 8 -22.00 -13.85 -15.51
N THR A 9 -22.87 -13.09 -14.84
CA THR A 9 -22.44 -11.87 -14.11
C THR A 9 -21.54 -12.17 -12.92
N HIS A 10 -21.77 -13.27 -12.19
CA HIS A 10 -20.86 -13.71 -11.14
C HIS A 10 -19.51 -14.16 -11.72
N TYR A 11 -19.49 -14.81 -12.89
CA TYR A 11 -18.28 -15.26 -13.56
C TYR A 11 -17.47 -14.09 -14.13
N GLN A 12 -18.13 -13.11 -14.75
CA GLN A 12 -17.53 -11.87 -15.23
C GLN A 12 -16.96 -11.03 -14.08
N ALA A 13 -17.70 -10.86 -12.99
CA ALA A 13 -17.21 -10.16 -11.81
C ALA A 13 -16.03 -10.91 -11.16
N SER A 14 -16.10 -12.24 -11.09
CA SER A 14 -15.01 -13.09 -10.61
C SER A 14 -13.77 -12.98 -11.50
N GLN A 15 -13.91 -12.92 -12.82
CA GLN A 15 -12.81 -12.75 -13.79
C GLN A 15 -12.16 -11.36 -13.75
N VAL A 16 -12.96 -10.30 -13.61
CA VAL A 16 -12.44 -8.91 -13.47
C VAL A 16 -11.75 -8.74 -12.12
N MET A 17 -12.34 -9.28 -11.06
CA MET A 17 -11.73 -9.41 -9.74
C MET A 17 -10.43 -10.22 -9.86
N GLU A 18 -10.42 -11.35 -10.56
CA GLU A 18 -9.23 -12.16 -10.76
C GLU A 18 -8.10 -11.40 -11.46
N ARG A 19 -8.40 -10.60 -12.49
CA ARG A 19 -7.42 -9.78 -13.22
C ARG A 19 -6.89 -8.60 -12.41
N ILE A 20 -7.74 -7.92 -11.65
CA ILE A 20 -7.36 -6.77 -10.82
C ILE A 20 -6.63 -7.22 -9.53
N LEU A 21 -7.13 -8.27 -8.88
CA LEU A 21 -6.54 -8.85 -7.66
C LEU A 21 -5.21 -9.59 -7.91
N THR A 22 -4.86 -9.81 -9.17
CA THR A 22 -3.58 -10.40 -9.54
C THR A 22 -2.44 -9.42 -9.24
N GLN A 23 -2.66 -8.12 -9.04
CA GLN A 23 -1.61 -7.21 -8.55
C GLN A 23 -1.39 -7.29 -7.02
N CYS A 24 -0.41 -8.15 -6.69
CA CYS A 24 0.55 -8.09 -5.60
C CYS A 24 0.17 -8.33 -4.12
N HIS A 25 -1.06 -8.11 -3.66
CA HIS A 25 -1.38 -8.35 -2.23
C HIS A 25 -2.50 -9.33 -1.94
N LEU A 26 -3.33 -9.61 -2.94
CA LEU A 26 -4.57 -10.37 -2.75
C LEU A 26 -4.47 -11.86 -3.05
N CYS A 27 -3.30 -12.43 -3.32
CA CYS A 27 -3.17 -13.89 -3.41
C CYS A 27 -3.37 -14.55 -2.02
N PHE A 28 -2.78 -13.97 -0.97
CA PHE A 28 -2.98 -14.44 0.40
C PHE A 28 -4.41 -14.21 0.88
N VAL A 29 -4.99 -13.06 0.50
CA VAL A 29 -6.41 -12.76 0.77
C VAL A 29 -7.33 -13.71 -0.01
N LYS A 30 -7.02 -14.08 -1.26
CA LYS A 30 -7.77 -15.07 -2.05
C LYS A 30 -7.82 -16.44 -1.35
N ALA A 31 -6.71 -16.87 -0.74
CA ALA A 31 -6.68 -18.12 0.03
C ALA A 31 -7.59 -18.07 1.27
N THR A 32 -7.78 -16.90 1.88
CA THR A 32 -8.66 -16.70 3.04
C THR A 32 -10.12 -16.36 2.66
N ILE A 33 -10.36 -15.80 1.47
CA ILE A 33 -11.68 -15.35 0.98
C ILE A 33 -12.42 -16.43 0.16
N VAL A 34 -11.84 -17.61 -0.07
CA VAL A 34 -12.55 -18.73 -0.72
C VAL A 34 -13.94 -18.88 -0.08
N PRO A 35 -15.03 -18.77 -0.86
CA PRO A 35 -16.37 -18.82 -0.28
C PRO A 35 -16.58 -20.17 0.41
N PRO A 36 -17.15 -20.19 1.64
CA PRO A 36 -17.71 -19.06 2.37
C PRO A 36 -16.68 -18.41 3.31
N ALA A 37 -16.53 -17.07 3.23
CA ALA A 37 -15.86 -16.31 4.30
C ALA A 37 -16.60 -16.57 5.61
N THR A 38 -16.00 -17.37 6.49
CA THR A 38 -16.65 -17.74 7.75
C THR A 38 -16.84 -16.50 8.61
N LYS A 39 -17.96 -16.43 9.34
CA LYS A 39 -18.25 -15.33 10.29
C LYS A 39 -17.09 -15.06 11.28
N LYS A 40 -16.24 -16.08 11.53
CA LYS A 40 -15.03 -15.98 12.37
C LYS A 40 -13.93 -15.13 11.73
N VAL A 41 -13.66 -15.27 10.43
CA VAL A 41 -12.64 -14.49 9.72
C VAL A 41 -13.02 -13.00 9.68
N VAL A 42 -14.29 -12.68 9.43
CA VAL A 42 -14.78 -11.29 9.43
C VAL A 42 -14.64 -10.65 10.81
N LYS A 43 -14.98 -11.37 11.89
CA LYS A 43 -14.79 -10.88 13.26
C LYS A 43 -13.32 -10.63 13.60
N GLY A 44 -12.42 -11.52 13.19
CA GLY A 44 -10.98 -11.35 13.36
C GLY A 44 -10.45 -10.13 12.61
N LEU A 45 -10.94 -9.90 11.38
CA LEU A 45 -10.56 -8.75 10.57
C LEU A 45 -11.02 -7.43 11.21
N VAL A 46 -12.28 -7.36 11.65
CA VAL A 46 -12.80 -6.18 12.36
C VAL A 46 -11.99 -5.90 13.62
N PHE A 47 -11.71 -6.94 14.42
CA PHE A 47 -10.89 -6.80 15.62
C PHE A 47 -9.48 -6.24 15.34
N CYS A 48 -8.81 -6.76 14.30
CA CYS A 48 -7.48 -6.30 13.90
C CYS A 48 -7.48 -4.82 13.46
N TYR A 49 -8.48 -4.42 12.67
CA TYR A 49 -8.60 -3.02 12.25
C TYR A 49 -8.94 -2.08 13.41
N THR A 50 -9.84 -2.48 14.31
CA THR A 50 -10.15 -1.69 15.51
C THR A 50 -8.92 -1.51 16.39
N LEU A 51 -8.15 -2.58 16.63
CA LEU A 51 -6.92 -2.52 17.41
C LEU A 51 -5.89 -1.58 16.77
N SER A 52 -5.70 -1.69 15.46
CA SER A 52 -4.77 -0.82 14.72
C SER A 52 -5.18 0.65 14.79
N LEU A 53 -6.47 0.93 14.66
CA LEU A 53 -7.02 2.30 14.76
C LEU A 53 -6.77 2.90 16.14
N VAL A 54 -7.06 2.16 17.21
CA VAL A 54 -6.85 2.62 18.58
C VAL A 54 -5.36 2.87 18.85
N ALA A 55 -4.49 1.97 18.41
CA ALA A 55 -3.03 2.14 18.53
C ALA A 55 -2.53 3.39 17.80
N PHE A 56 -2.90 3.61 16.54
CA PHE A 56 -2.44 4.80 15.81
C PHE A 56 -3.03 6.10 16.35
N LEU A 57 -4.31 6.11 16.73
CA LEU A 57 -4.94 7.31 17.30
C LEU A 57 -4.37 7.67 18.66
N SER A 58 -4.16 6.69 19.54
CA SER A 58 -3.56 6.94 20.85
C SER A 58 -2.16 7.56 20.74
N VAL A 59 -1.30 7.02 19.88
CA VAL A 59 0.03 7.59 19.62
C VAL A 59 -0.06 9.00 19.02
N SER A 60 -0.99 9.23 18.09
CA SER A 60 -1.18 10.54 17.46
C SER A 60 -1.66 11.61 18.46
N ILE A 61 -2.64 11.27 19.30
CA ILE A 61 -3.19 12.17 20.33
C ILE A 61 -2.10 12.49 21.37
N ALA A 62 -1.37 11.47 21.84
CA ALA A 62 -0.29 11.67 22.80
C ALA A 62 0.85 12.51 22.22
N GLY A 63 1.22 12.28 20.95
CA GLY A 63 2.24 13.06 20.24
C GLY A 63 1.85 14.53 20.09
N TYR A 64 0.61 14.80 19.69
CA TYR A 64 0.11 16.17 19.57
C TYR A 64 0.01 16.87 20.94
N TRP A 65 -0.38 16.15 22.00
CA TRP A 65 -0.44 16.71 23.35
C TRP A 65 0.96 17.06 23.89
N ALA A 66 1.98 16.26 23.57
CA ALA A 66 3.34 16.47 24.05
C ALA A 66 4.12 17.57 23.31
N PHE A 67 3.96 17.68 21.98
CA PHE A 67 4.77 18.59 21.14
C PHE A 67 3.97 19.74 20.51
N GLY A 68 2.63 19.71 20.61
CA GLY A 68 1.75 20.72 20.03
C GLY A 68 1.97 20.89 18.52
N ASN A 69 1.97 22.14 18.07
CA ASN A 69 2.11 22.51 16.65
C ASN A 69 3.54 22.31 16.10
N ALA A 70 4.52 21.96 16.94
CA ALA A 70 5.91 21.74 16.53
C ALA A 70 6.22 20.26 16.18
N VAL A 71 5.20 19.39 16.08
CA VAL A 71 5.38 17.97 15.85
C VAL A 71 5.94 17.69 14.44
N LYS A 72 7.08 17.00 14.38
CA LYS A 72 7.68 16.48 13.14
C LYS A 72 7.05 15.15 12.75
N GLY A 73 7.06 14.83 11.45
CA GLY A 73 6.47 13.59 10.91
C GLY A 73 7.08 12.30 11.46
N ILE A 74 8.36 12.33 11.88
CA ILE A 74 9.02 11.22 12.56
C ILE A 74 8.97 11.47 14.07
N VAL A 75 8.23 10.62 14.80
CA VAL A 75 8.03 10.75 16.26
C VAL A 75 9.36 10.80 17.02
N PHE A 76 10.33 9.97 16.63
CA PHE A 76 11.64 9.88 17.29
C PHE A 76 12.48 11.17 17.16
N ASP A 77 12.29 11.95 16.10
CA ASP A 77 13.01 13.21 15.92
C ASP A 77 12.49 14.32 16.83
N ASN A 78 11.23 14.24 17.27
CA ASN A 78 10.68 15.11 18.30
C ASN A 78 11.21 14.77 19.70
N MET A 79 11.50 13.49 19.93
CA MET A 79 11.96 12.97 21.22
C MET A 79 13.48 13.05 21.41
N ARG A 80 14.24 13.40 20.37
CA ARG A 80 15.71 13.47 20.39
C ARG A 80 16.31 14.26 21.60
N PRO A 81 15.78 15.40 22.04
CA PRO A 81 16.34 16.11 23.19
C PRO A 81 16.01 15.49 24.56
N LEU A 82 14.99 14.63 24.65
CA LEU A 82 14.53 14.03 25.92
C LEU A 82 15.07 12.61 26.16
N VAL A 83 15.58 11.94 25.11
CA VAL A 83 15.85 10.50 25.13
C VAL A 83 17.35 10.23 25.00
N PRO A 84 17.92 9.24 25.74
CA PRO A 84 19.33 8.89 25.61
C PRO A 84 19.67 8.42 24.19
N THR A 85 20.88 8.77 23.73
CA THR A 85 21.32 8.55 22.33
C THR A 85 21.26 7.09 21.91
N TRP A 86 21.52 6.13 22.82
CA TRP A 86 21.43 4.71 22.50
C TRP A 86 20.01 4.26 22.12
N LEU A 87 18.97 4.82 22.76
CA LEU A 87 17.58 4.40 22.53
C LEU A 87 17.07 4.96 21.21
N TYR A 88 17.51 6.17 20.85
CA TYR A 88 17.26 6.77 19.54
C TYR A 88 17.84 5.90 18.42
N ILE A 89 19.13 5.54 18.53
CA ILE A 89 19.81 4.69 17.54
C ILE A 89 19.15 3.31 17.45
N LEU A 90 18.85 2.69 18.60
CA LEU A 90 18.21 1.38 18.65
C LEU A 90 16.83 1.38 18.00
N SER A 91 16.00 2.39 18.29
CA SER A 91 14.65 2.50 17.73
C SER A 91 14.70 2.67 16.21
N ASN A 92 15.62 3.50 15.72
CA ASN A 92 15.81 3.67 14.28
C ASN A 92 16.35 2.40 13.61
N ALA A 93 17.29 1.69 14.25
CA ALA A 93 17.81 0.41 13.75
C ALA A 93 16.72 -0.67 13.67
N LEU A 94 15.85 -0.75 14.67
CA LEU A 94 14.71 -1.67 14.67
C LEU A 94 13.68 -1.30 13.59
N ALA A 95 13.41 -0.01 13.39
CA ALA A 95 12.54 0.46 12.30
C ALA A 95 13.12 0.08 10.93
N CYS A 96 14.42 0.27 10.71
CA CYS A 96 15.11 -0.16 9.50
C CYS A 96 15.02 -1.68 9.30
N LEU A 97 15.26 -2.46 10.35
CA LEU A 97 15.16 -3.92 10.29
C LEU A 97 13.74 -4.37 9.92
N GLN A 98 12.72 -3.79 10.56
CA GLN A 98 11.31 -4.06 10.26
C GLN A 98 10.98 -3.74 8.79
N LEU A 99 11.48 -2.63 8.26
CA LEU A 99 11.29 -2.24 6.86
C LEU A 99 11.97 -3.20 5.88
N ILE A 100 13.15 -3.74 6.22
CA ILE A 100 13.81 -4.77 5.39
C ILE A 100 12.96 -6.04 5.36
N VAL A 101 12.51 -6.51 6.53
CA VAL A 101 11.71 -7.74 6.64
C VAL A 101 10.41 -7.62 5.84
N ILE A 102 9.67 -6.52 6.01
CA ILE A 102 8.38 -6.35 5.32
C ILE A 102 8.56 -6.23 3.80
N THR A 103 9.61 -5.52 3.36
CA THR A 103 9.98 -5.39 1.94
C THR A 103 10.25 -6.76 1.34
N VAL A 104 11.09 -7.59 1.98
CA VAL A 104 11.39 -8.95 1.51
C VAL A 104 10.13 -9.81 1.36
N VAL A 105 9.21 -9.75 2.34
CA VAL A 105 7.95 -10.51 2.28
C VAL A 105 7.04 -10.01 1.15
N TYR A 106 6.91 -8.68 0.99
CA TYR A 106 6.07 -8.08 -0.06
C TYR A 106 6.58 -8.31 -1.48
N LEU A 107 7.89 -8.49 -1.65
CA LEU A 107 8.51 -8.77 -2.93
C LEU A 107 8.35 -10.22 -3.41
N GLN A 108 8.09 -11.17 -2.51
CA GLN A 108 7.92 -12.60 -2.85
C GLN A 108 6.89 -12.86 -3.98
N PRO A 109 5.64 -12.36 -3.90
CA PRO A 109 4.66 -12.59 -4.97
C PRO A 109 5.00 -11.87 -6.27
N LEU A 110 5.68 -10.72 -6.20
CA LEU A 110 6.12 -9.98 -7.38
C LEU A 110 7.19 -10.77 -8.13
N PHE A 111 8.19 -11.27 -7.41
CA PHE A 111 9.24 -12.09 -7.98
C PHE A 111 8.72 -13.42 -8.52
N ALA A 112 7.76 -14.07 -7.86
CA ALA A 112 7.17 -15.31 -8.35
C ALA A 112 6.55 -15.14 -9.76
N LYS A 113 5.93 -13.99 -10.04
CA LYS A 113 5.38 -13.68 -11.36
C LYS A 113 6.46 -13.30 -12.37
N TYR A 114 7.39 -12.45 -11.97
CA TYR A 114 8.49 -12.03 -12.84
C TYR A 114 9.32 -13.24 -13.28
N GLU A 115 9.62 -14.14 -12.34
CA GLU A 115 10.29 -15.40 -12.60
C GLU A 115 9.46 -16.30 -13.55
N GLY A 116 8.14 -16.34 -13.42
CA GLY A 116 7.27 -17.07 -14.36
C GLY A 116 7.24 -16.51 -15.79
N LEU A 117 7.62 -15.25 -15.99
CA LEU A 117 7.71 -14.62 -17.31
C LEU A 117 9.11 -14.72 -17.93
N VAL A 118 10.15 -14.79 -17.11
CA VAL A 118 11.55 -14.71 -17.53
C VAL A 118 12.23 -16.08 -17.57
N ILE A 119 11.77 -17.05 -16.77
CA ILE A 119 12.37 -18.38 -16.69
C ILE A 119 11.71 -19.32 -17.70
N ASP A 120 12.54 -19.94 -18.55
CA ASP A 120 12.13 -21.02 -19.44
C ASP A 120 11.55 -22.20 -18.65
N ALA A 121 10.25 -22.44 -18.78
CA ALA A 121 9.54 -23.55 -18.13
C ALA A 121 10.05 -24.95 -18.53
N LYS A 122 10.90 -25.03 -19.57
CA LYS A 122 11.52 -26.26 -20.07
C LYS A 122 12.83 -26.64 -19.37
N LYS A 123 13.42 -25.77 -18.55
CA LYS A 123 14.65 -26.05 -17.79
C LYS A 123 14.35 -26.13 -16.29
N GLY A 124 15.01 -27.07 -15.60
CA GLY A 124 14.82 -27.30 -14.16
C GLY A 124 15.01 -26.03 -13.33
N GLN A 125 14.21 -25.91 -12.26
CA GLN A 125 14.12 -24.72 -11.39
C GLN A 125 15.45 -24.29 -10.75
N PHE A 126 16.44 -25.20 -10.68
CA PHE A 126 17.78 -24.99 -10.12
C PHE A 126 18.91 -24.95 -11.15
N SER A 127 18.61 -24.73 -12.43
CA SER A 127 19.66 -24.50 -13.42
C SER A 127 20.51 -23.27 -13.02
N PRO A 128 21.85 -23.32 -13.09
CA PRO A 128 22.73 -22.24 -12.62
C PRO A 128 22.41 -20.89 -13.26
N ARG A 129 21.94 -20.88 -14.52
CA ARG A 129 21.48 -19.68 -15.22
C ARG A 129 20.23 -19.07 -14.60
N ASN A 130 19.26 -19.90 -14.19
CA ASN A 130 18.01 -19.44 -13.58
C ASN A 130 18.23 -18.98 -12.13
N ALA A 131 19.10 -19.67 -11.38
CA ALA A 131 19.48 -19.26 -10.03
C ALA A 131 20.24 -17.93 -10.03
N PHE A 132 21.16 -17.73 -10.98
CA PHE A 132 21.90 -16.49 -11.14
C PHE A 132 20.97 -15.30 -11.48
N VAL A 133 20.07 -15.45 -12.44
CA VAL A 133 19.09 -14.39 -12.80
C VAL A 133 18.16 -14.07 -11.63
N ARG A 134 17.74 -15.07 -10.85
CA ARG A 134 16.92 -14.88 -9.65
C ARG A 134 17.66 -14.08 -8.57
N ILE A 135 18.89 -14.44 -8.24
CA ILE A 135 19.67 -13.74 -7.21
C ILE A 135 20.02 -12.33 -7.68
N LEU A 136 20.48 -12.18 -8.92
CA LEU A 136 20.85 -10.90 -9.50
C LEU A 136 19.64 -9.94 -9.56
N GLY A 137 18.48 -10.41 -10.01
CA GLY A 137 17.25 -9.60 -10.06
C GLY A 137 16.79 -9.12 -8.67
N ARG A 138 16.95 -9.95 -7.63
CA ARG A 138 16.60 -9.60 -6.25
C ARG A 138 17.57 -8.58 -5.66
N SER A 139 18.87 -8.81 -5.79
CA SER A 139 19.90 -7.91 -5.29
C SER A 139 19.87 -6.56 -6.00
N LEU A 140 19.70 -6.54 -7.33
CA LEU A 140 19.61 -5.30 -8.11
C LEU A 140 18.39 -4.48 -7.69
N PHE A 141 17.22 -5.11 -7.54
CA PHE A 141 16.00 -4.41 -7.13
C PHE A 141 16.15 -3.77 -5.75
N VAL A 142 16.68 -4.51 -4.78
CA VAL A 142 16.90 -4.01 -3.42
C VAL A 142 17.93 -2.87 -3.41
N SER A 143 19.02 -3.00 -4.16
CA SER A 143 20.03 -1.94 -4.28
C SER A 143 19.45 -0.65 -4.87
N VAL A 144 18.65 -0.75 -5.94
CA VAL A 144 17.97 0.42 -6.53
C VAL A 144 16.98 1.04 -5.54
N ALA A 145 16.22 0.22 -4.81
CA ALA A 145 15.30 0.71 -3.78
C ALA A 145 16.03 1.46 -2.65
N ILE A 146 17.19 0.96 -2.20
CA ILE A 146 18.02 1.62 -1.20
C ILE A 146 18.59 2.94 -1.73
N LEU A 147 19.03 2.97 -2.99
CA LEU A 147 19.50 4.21 -3.63
C LEU A 147 18.40 5.26 -3.71
N ILE A 148 17.20 4.87 -4.14
CA ILE A 148 16.04 5.78 -4.18
C ILE A 148 15.69 6.26 -2.76
N ALA A 149 15.67 5.37 -1.77
CA ALA A 149 15.40 5.73 -0.38
C ALA A 149 16.45 6.71 0.18
N ALA A 150 17.73 6.55 -0.16
CA ALA A 150 18.80 7.45 0.26
C ALA A 150 18.69 8.85 -0.37
N MET A 151 18.05 8.98 -1.54
CA MET A 151 17.86 10.26 -2.23
C MET A 151 16.61 11.03 -1.76
N VAL A 152 15.75 10.44 -0.92
CA VAL A 152 14.50 11.08 -0.46
C VAL A 152 14.62 11.46 1.02
N PRO A 153 15.07 12.69 1.35
CA PRO A 153 15.19 13.15 2.73
C PRO A 153 13.83 13.42 3.40
N PHE A 154 12.75 13.58 2.61
CA PHE A 154 11.38 13.82 3.09
C PHE A 154 10.53 12.54 3.06
N PHE A 155 11.03 11.47 3.67
CA PHE A 155 10.38 10.15 3.62
C PHE A 155 8.96 10.15 4.19
N SER A 156 8.71 10.92 5.26
CA SER A 156 7.40 10.99 5.92
C SER A 156 6.31 11.54 4.98
N ASP A 157 6.57 12.66 4.31
CA ASP A 157 5.60 13.31 3.44
C ASP A 157 5.39 12.53 2.14
N PHE A 158 6.47 11.98 1.59
CA PHE A 158 6.40 11.10 0.42
C PHE A 158 5.60 9.82 0.72
N SER A 159 5.82 9.19 1.88
CA SER A 159 5.10 7.98 2.29
C SER A 159 3.61 8.25 2.50
N ALA A 160 3.26 9.38 3.12
CA ALA A 160 1.87 9.80 3.30
C ALA A 160 1.16 10.03 1.95
N LEU A 161 1.82 10.70 1.01
CA LEU A 161 1.31 10.92 -0.34
C LEU A 161 1.11 9.61 -1.10
N MET A 162 2.13 8.75 -1.15
CA MET A 162 2.06 7.46 -1.82
C MET A 162 0.98 6.56 -1.20
N GLY A 163 0.84 6.60 0.13
CA GLY A 163 -0.22 5.92 0.86
C GLY A 163 -1.61 6.40 0.44
N ALA A 164 -1.84 7.72 0.41
CA ALA A 164 -3.10 8.29 -0.06
C ALA A 164 -3.38 7.92 -1.53
N PHE A 165 -2.39 8.10 -2.42
CA PHE A 165 -2.53 7.81 -3.84
C PHE A 165 -2.80 6.33 -4.12
N ALA A 166 -2.14 5.40 -3.42
CA ALA A 166 -2.31 3.97 -3.65
C ALA A 166 -3.54 3.39 -2.93
N PHE A 167 -3.84 3.84 -1.71
CA PHE A 167 -4.90 3.27 -0.87
C PHE A 167 -6.29 3.79 -1.25
N ILE A 168 -6.43 5.08 -1.58
CA ILE A 168 -7.74 5.66 -1.95
C ILE A 168 -8.38 4.94 -3.15
N PRO A 169 -7.70 4.74 -4.31
CA PRO A 169 -8.32 4.03 -5.42
C PRO A 169 -8.56 2.55 -5.10
N LEU A 170 -7.66 1.92 -4.34
CA LEU A 170 -7.76 0.51 -3.98
C LEU A 170 -8.93 0.22 -3.03
N CYS A 171 -9.18 1.10 -2.06
CA CYS A 171 -10.17 0.88 -1.01
C CYS A 171 -11.50 1.58 -1.26
N ILE A 172 -11.53 2.69 -2.01
CA ILE A 172 -12.75 3.45 -2.25
C ILE A 172 -13.27 3.23 -3.67
N VAL A 173 -12.42 3.41 -4.69
CA VAL A 173 -12.86 3.37 -6.09
C VAL A 173 -13.16 1.95 -6.53
N LEU A 174 -12.27 1.01 -6.23
CA LEU A 174 -12.36 -0.37 -6.71
C LEU A 174 -13.57 -1.14 -6.14
N PRO A 175 -13.87 -1.13 -4.83
CA PRO A 175 -15.10 -1.76 -4.31
C PRO A 175 -16.37 -1.12 -4.86
N SER A 176 -16.36 0.20 -5.09
CA SER A 176 -17.50 0.92 -5.63
C SER A 176 -17.78 0.56 -7.09
N ILE A 177 -16.75 0.45 -7.93
CA ILE A 177 -16.88 -0.04 -9.31
C ILE A 177 -17.40 -1.49 -9.30
N PHE A 178 -16.89 -2.35 -8.42
CA PHE A 178 -17.39 -3.73 -8.31
C PHE A 178 -18.86 -3.77 -7.92
N TYR A 179 -19.27 -3.00 -6.91
CA TYR A 179 -20.67 -2.88 -6.51
C TYR A 179 -21.56 -2.43 -7.67
N LEU A 180 -21.17 -1.39 -8.40
CA LEU A 180 -21.91 -0.88 -9.54
C LEU A 180 -21.95 -1.88 -10.71
N SER A 181 -20.89 -2.67 -10.91
CA SER A 181 -20.83 -3.67 -11.99
C SER A 181 -21.75 -4.87 -11.72
N VAL A 182 -21.85 -5.30 -10.45
CA VAL A 182 -22.64 -6.47 -10.03
C VAL A 182 -24.11 -6.10 -9.84
N PHE A 183 -24.42 -4.98 -9.19
CA PHE A 183 -25.78 -4.59 -8.82
C PHE A 183 -26.45 -3.61 -9.79
N ARG A 184 -25.87 -3.40 -10.98
CA ARG A 184 -26.29 -2.43 -12.01
C ARG A 184 -27.77 -2.44 -12.39
N LYS A 185 -28.48 -3.55 -12.14
CA LYS A 185 -29.88 -3.76 -12.52
C LYS A 185 -30.91 -3.55 -11.39
N ALA A 186 -30.51 -3.49 -10.13
CA ALA A 186 -31.46 -3.65 -9.01
C ALA A 186 -32.07 -2.35 -8.48
N SER A 187 -31.37 -1.21 -8.54
CA SER A 187 -31.95 0.07 -8.14
C SER A 187 -31.10 1.25 -8.62
N ARG A 188 -31.59 2.00 -9.62
CA ARG A 188 -30.92 3.20 -10.14
C ARG A 188 -31.21 4.47 -9.33
N LEU A 189 -32.06 4.38 -8.30
CA LEU A 189 -32.55 5.52 -7.51
C LEU A 189 -32.41 5.36 -6.00
N SER A 190 -31.79 4.28 -5.52
CA SER A 190 -31.52 4.10 -4.09
C SER A 190 -30.41 5.06 -3.63
N TRP A 191 -30.57 5.62 -2.43
CA TRP A 191 -29.54 6.42 -1.76
C TRP A 191 -28.16 5.72 -1.75
N THR A 192 -28.12 4.40 -1.59
CA THR A 192 -26.89 3.61 -1.63
C THR A 192 -26.19 3.65 -2.99
N TYR A 193 -26.94 3.78 -4.09
CA TYR A 193 -26.39 3.89 -5.45
C TYR A 193 -25.73 5.26 -5.67
N ILE A 194 -26.36 6.34 -5.19
CA ILE A 194 -25.81 7.71 -5.29
C ILE A 194 -24.52 7.80 -4.46
N VAL A 195 -24.55 7.32 -3.22
CA VAL A 195 -23.39 7.33 -2.31
C VAL A 195 -22.21 6.57 -2.91
N ASN A 196 -22.44 5.38 -3.49
CA ASN A 196 -21.39 4.57 -4.13
C ASN A 196 -20.84 5.17 -5.44
N ILE A 197 -21.48 6.19 -6.01
CA ILE A 197 -20.95 6.93 -7.17
C ILE A 197 -20.24 8.20 -6.72
N VAL A 198 -20.86 8.97 -5.83
CA VAL A 198 -20.35 10.28 -5.40
C VAL A 198 -19.05 10.15 -4.61
N ILE A 199 -18.97 9.19 -3.68
CA ILE A 199 -17.78 9.01 -2.83
C ILE A 199 -16.51 8.77 -3.68
N PRO A 200 -16.45 7.77 -4.59
CA PRO A 200 -15.29 7.55 -5.44
C PRO A 200 -14.90 8.76 -6.28
N VAL A 201 -15.87 9.51 -6.80
CA VAL A 201 -15.62 10.69 -7.64
C VAL A 201 -14.95 11.79 -6.83
N VAL A 202 -15.50 12.11 -5.64
CA VAL A 202 -14.91 13.12 -4.75
C VAL A 202 -13.49 12.75 -4.34
N PHE A 203 -13.28 11.49 -3.94
CA PHE A 203 -11.94 11.01 -3.57
C PHE A 203 -10.96 10.97 -4.75
N SER A 204 -11.43 10.72 -5.97
CA SER A 204 -10.59 10.79 -7.17
C SER A 204 -10.15 12.24 -7.47
N ILE A 205 -11.04 13.22 -7.27
CA ILE A 205 -10.69 14.64 -7.37
C ILE A 205 -9.67 15.02 -6.29
N ALA A 206 -9.85 14.53 -5.06
CA ALA A 206 -8.89 14.76 -3.98
C ALA A 206 -7.49 14.20 -4.29
N ILE A 207 -7.40 13.04 -4.96
CA ILE A 207 -6.11 12.50 -5.43
C ILE A 207 -5.45 13.46 -6.42
N ILE A 208 -6.19 13.99 -7.39
CA ILE A 208 -5.65 14.92 -8.40
C ILE A 208 -5.09 16.17 -7.72
N ILE A 209 -5.83 16.73 -6.75
CA ILE A 209 -5.38 17.87 -5.95
C ILE A 209 -4.11 17.50 -5.16
N GLY A 210 -4.06 16.30 -4.56
CA GLY A 210 -2.89 15.81 -3.83
C GLY A 210 -1.65 15.68 -4.71
N ILE A 211 -1.78 15.23 -5.95
CA ILE A 211 -0.67 15.16 -6.92
C ILE A 211 -0.14 16.57 -7.23
N ILE A 212 -1.03 17.54 -7.46
CA ILE A 212 -0.65 18.93 -7.73
C ILE A 212 0.10 19.51 -6.52
N ALA A 213 -0.41 19.28 -5.31
CA ALA A 213 0.23 19.74 -4.07
C ALA A 213 1.62 19.12 -3.86
N ALA A 214 1.77 17.83 -4.14
CA ALA A 214 3.04 17.13 -4.06
C ALA A 214 4.06 17.64 -5.07
N LEU A 215 3.66 17.85 -6.32
CA LEU A 215 4.52 18.43 -7.35
C LEU A 215 4.98 19.84 -6.96
N HIS A 216 4.11 20.62 -6.33
CA HIS A 216 4.46 21.95 -5.83
C HIS A 216 5.48 21.88 -4.68
N GLN A 217 5.31 20.96 -3.72
CA GLN A 217 6.27 20.74 -2.63
C GLN A 217 7.64 20.29 -3.16
N ILE A 218 7.65 19.30 -4.07
CA ILE A 218 8.88 18.81 -4.70
C ILE A 218 9.59 19.93 -5.46
N ALA A 219 8.86 20.78 -6.18
CA ALA A 219 9.46 21.92 -6.88
C ALA A 219 10.11 22.92 -5.91
N LEU A 220 9.47 23.23 -4.78
CA LEU A 220 10.03 24.10 -3.74
C LEU A 220 11.27 23.49 -3.06
N ASP A 221 11.24 22.18 -2.80
CA ASP A 221 12.35 21.45 -2.19
C ASP A 221 13.56 21.36 -3.13
N ILE A 222 13.34 21.17 -4.44
CA ILE A 222 14.40 21.17 -5.45
C ILE A 222 15.14 22.52 -5.50
N HIS A 223 14.42 23.64 -5.35
CA HIS A 223 15.05 24.97 -5.31
C HIS A 223 15.86 25.21 -4.03
N THR A 224 15.59 24.46 -2.96
CA THR A 224 16.29 24.55 -1.67
C THR A 224 17.43 23.52 -1.55
N TYR A 225 17.50 22.55 -2.47
CA TYR A 225 18.47 21.46 -2.44
C TYR A 225 19.86 21.89 -2.92
N ARG A 226 20.75 22.22 -1.98
CA ARG A 226 22.19 22.29 -2.26
C ARG A 226 22.80 20.90 -2.14
N ILE A 227 23.17 20.31 -3.26
CA ILE A 227 23.78 18.95 -3.36
C ILE A 227 25.16 18.88 -2.67
N PHE A 228 25.78 20.02 -2.36
CA PHE A 228 27.01 20.09 -1.56
C PHE A 228 26.91 21.18 -0.48
N PRO A 229 27.24 20.89 0.80
CA PRO A 229 27.47 21.94 1.78
C PRO A 229 28.72 22.72 1.35
N SER A 230 28.58 24.03 1.12
CA SER A 230 29.74 24.90 0.96
C SER A 230 30.43 24.99 2.32
N SER A 231 31.66 24.45 2.37
CA SER A 231 32.62 24.49 3.47
C SER A 231 32.73 25.85 4.15
#